data_AF-A0A920DU20-F1
#
_entry.id   AF-A0A920DU20-F1
#
_cell.length_a   1.000
_cell.length_b   1.000
_cell.length_c   1.000
_cell.angle_alpha   90.00
_cell.angle_beta   90.00
_cell.angle_gamma   90.00
#
_symmetry.space_group_name_H-M   'P 1'
#
loop_
_entity.id
_entity.type
_entity.pdbx_description
1 polymer ?
#
loop_
_entity_poly.entity_id
_entity_poly.type
_entity_poly.pdbx_seq_one_letter_code
_entity_poly.pdbx_strand_id
1 'polypeptide(L)'
;MVPEESESGSSAETFRIVADNFALPTSLDLSASYELLDNLNMSATFTNHSYQTNTLALGAKYMLGSSWFGAATTMTIGDDEQPTDVSDADWEEWSGTFWGLSLGAGVTVPVGDYMMHVSYAMRTANEYFDDHSTMQVTFDF
;
A
#
# COMPACT_ATOMS: atom_id res chain seq x y z
N MET A 1 14.34 -29.28 -42.51
CA MET A 1 15.33 -30.18 -41.86
C MET A 1 15.83 -29.44 -40.65
N VAL A 2 15.58 -29.99 -39.45
CA VAL A 2 16.12 -29.42 -38.20
C VAL A 2 17.57 -29.91 -38.10
N PRO A 3 18.55 -29.07 -37.74
CA PRO A 3 19.94 -29.50 -37.61
C PRO A 3 20.09 -30.65 -36.60
N GLU A 4 20.92 -31.64 -36.93
CA GLU A 4 21.36 -32.65 -35.94
C GLU A 4 22.03 -31.92 -34.77
N GLU A 5 21.74 -32.35 -33.54
CA GLU A 5 22.10 -31.71 -32.27
C GLU A 5 21.28 -30.47 -31.85
N SER A 6 20.02 -30.32 -32.31
CA SER A 6 19.07 -29.31 -31.76
C SER A 6 18.04 -29.89 -30.79
N GLU A 7 18.32 -31.05 -30.18
CA GLU A 7 17.46 -31.67 -29.17
C GLU A 7 17.59 -30.96 -27.82
N SER A 8 16.53 -30.97 -27.01
CA SER A 8 16.50 -30.31 -25.69
C SER A 8 17.59 -30.88 -24.78
N GLY A 9 18.49 -30.02 -24.28
CA GLY A 9 19.67 -30.42 -23.49
C GLY A 9 20.98 -30.61 -24.28
N SER A 10 21.01 -30.29 -25.58
CA SER A 10 22.24 -30.26 -26.40
C SER A 10 22.96 -28.91 -26.34
N SER A 11 24.25 -28.88 -26.68
CA SER A 11 25.09 -27.67 -26.65
C SER A 11 24.69 -26.60 -27.68
N ALA A 12 23.82 -26.93 -28.64
CA ALA A 12 23.33 -26.06 -29.69
C ALA A 12 21.82 -25.76 -29.57
N GLU A 13 21.26 -25.82 -28.35
CA GLU A 13 19.88 -25.37 -28.15
C GLU A 13 19.73 -23.87 -28.43
N THR A 14 18.73 -23.51 -29.22
CA THR A 14 18.30 -22.11 -29.32
C THR A 14 17.57 -21.77 -28.03
N PHE A 15 18.22 -21.02 -27.15
CA PHE A 15 17.57 -20.39 -26.00
C PHE A 15 16.47 -19.47 -26.51
N ARG A 16 15.23 -19.98 -26.54
CA ARG A 16 14.06 -19.13 -26.68
C ARG A 16 13.76 -18.62 -25.28
N ILE A 17 14.15 -17.38 -25.01
CA ILE A 17 13.56 -16.62 -23.92
C ILE A 17 12.08 -16.45 -24.29
N VAL A 18 11.23 -17.33 -23.78
CA VAL A 18 9.81 -17.05 -23.69
C VAL A 18 9.73 -15.98 -22.62
N ALA A 19 9.57 -14.73 -23.05
CA ALA A 19 9.09 -13.68 -22.18
C ALA A 19 7.69 -14.11 -21.75
N ASP A 20 7.62 -14.90 -20.68
CA ASP A 20 6.39 -15.09 -19.95
C ASP A 20 5.94 -13.69 -19.55
N ASN A 21 4.70 -13.34 -19.88
CA ASN A 21 4.22 -11.98 -19.73
C ASN A 21 4.11 -11.71 -18.23
N PHE A 22 5.21 -11.26 -17.63
CA PHE A 22 5.28 -10.85 -16.25
C PHE A 22 4.41 -9.59 -16.15
N ALA A 23 3.12 -9.79 -15.93
CA ALA A 23 2.19 -8.70 -15.79
C ALA A 23 2.66 -7.88 -14.60
N LEU A 24 3.10 -6.65 -14.89
CA LEU A 24 3.55 -5.74 -13.85
C LEU A 24 2.37 -5.54 -12.89
N PRO A 25 2.58 -5.69 -11.57
CA PRO A 25 1.53 -5.43 -10.62
C PRO A 25 1.08 -3.98 -10.79
N THR A 26 -0.15 -3.80 -11.27
CA THR A 26 -0.80 -2.50 -11.39
C THR A 26 -1.73 -2.27 -10.21
N SER A 27 -1.79 -1.02 -9.74
CA SER A 27 -2.77 -0.56 -8.78
C SER A 27 -3.49 0.68 -9.32
N LEU A 28 -4.77 0.83 -8.97
CA LEU A 28 -5.58 2.00 -9.24
C LEU A 28 -5.99 2.61 -7.91
N ASP A 29 -5.54 3.84 -7.66
CA ASP A 29 -5.87 4.60 -6.46
C ASP A 29 -6.98 5.63 -6.74
N LEU A 30 -8.06 5.57 -5.96
CA LEU A 30 -9.14 6.55 -5.95
C LEU A 30 -9.21 7.18 -4.56
N SER A 31 -8.80 8.45 -4.46
CA SER A 31 -8.82 9.20 -3.20
C SER A 31 -9.84 10.34 -3.23
N ALA A 32 -10.55 10.52 -2.12
CA ALA A 32 -11.39 11.68 -1.86
C ALA A 32 -10.98 12.32 -0.54
N SER A 33 -10.80 13.65 -0.54
CA SER A 33 -10.44 14.41 0.65
C SER A 33 -11.43 15.55 0.85
N TYR A 34 -11.84 15.77 2.09
CA TYR A 34 -12.80 16.80 2.47
C TYR A 34 -12.34 17.53 3.72
N GLU A 35 -12.42 18.85 3.68
CA GLU A 35 -12.14 19.72 4.83
C GLU A 35 -13.44 19.92 5.60
N LEU A 36 -13.54 19.27 6.77
CA LEU A 36 -14.73 19.34 7.62
C LEU A 36 -14.79 20.64 8.42
N LEU A 37 -13.62 21.11 8.85
CA LEU A 37 -13.39 22.34 9.58
C LEU A 37 -12.06 22.92 9.05
N ASP A 38 -11.84 24.23 9.25
CA ASP A 38 -10.60 24.94 8.83
C ASP A 38 -9.29 24.30 9.31
N ASN A 39 -9.36 23.39 10.29
CA ASN A 39 -8.24 22.67 10.86
C ASN A 39 -8.42 21.15 10.88
N LEU A 40 -9.47 20.59 10.28
CA LEU A 40 -9.72 19.15 10.25
C LEU A 40 -10.02 18.69 8.83
N ASN A 41 -9.09 17.92 8.28
CA ASN A 41 -9.24 17.26 6.99
C ASN A 41 -9.53 15.77 7.21
N MET A 42 -10.50 15.23 6.48
CA MET A 42 -10.72 13.79 6.36
C MET A 42 -10.43 13.33 4.94
N SER A 43 -9.94 12.11 4.81
CA SER A 43 -9.60 11.48 3.54
C SER A 43 -10.06 10.04 3.53
N ALA A 44 -10.48 9.59 2.35
CA ALA A 44 -10.76 8.20 2.04
C ALA A 44 -9.95 7.83 0.80
N THR A 45 -9.36 6.65 0.76
CA THR A 45 -8.62 6.16 -0.41
C THR A 45 -8.96 4.71 -0.63
N PHE A 46 -9.46 4.40 -1.83
CA PHE A 46 -9.67 3.05 -2.29
C PHE A 46 -8.57 2.68 -3.27
N THR A 47 -7.85 1.60 -3.01
CA THR A 47 -6.81 1.08 -3.88
C THR A 47 -7.27 -0.27 -4.41
N ASN A 48 -7.45 -0.36 -5.72
CA ASN A 48 -7.66 -1.62 -6.41
C ASN A 48 -6.31 -2.17 -6.85
N HIS A 49 -5.97 -3.38 -6.43
CA HIS A 49 -4.76 -4.07 -6.88
C HIS A 49 -5.12 -5.12 -7.93
N SER A 50 -4.30 -5.31 -8.96
CA SER A 50 -4.59 -6.28 -10.02
C SER A 50 -4.35 -7.74 -9.63
N TYR A 51 -3.52 -8.00 -8.62
CA TYR A 51 -3.13 -9.35 -8.16
C TYR A 51 -3.16 -9.51 -6.64
N GLN A 52 -3.66 -8.51 -5.93
CA GLN A 52 -3.78 -8.51 -4.49
C GLN A 52 -5.18 -8.05 -4.11
N THR A 53 -5.52 -8.23 -2.84
CA THR A 53 -6.79 -7.77 -2.31
C THR A 53 -6.89 -6.24 -2.35
N ASN A 54 -8.09 -5.73 -2.59
CA ASN A 54 -8.34 -4.29 -2.58
C ASN A 54 -8.17 -3.74 -1.18
N THR A 55 -7.83 -2.47 -1.04
CA THR A 55 -7.73 -1.83 0.27
C THR A 55 -8.55 -0.54 0.31
N LEU A 56 -9.16 -0.26 1.46
CA LEU A 56 -9.82 1.01 1.76
C LEU A 56 -9.14 1.65 2.97
N ALA A 57 -8.66 2.87 2.81
CA ALA A 57 -8.11 3.67 3.87
C ALA A 57 -9.04 4.83 4.21
N LEU A 58 -9.19 5.11 5.51
CA LEU A 58 -9.90 6.26 6.04
C LEU A 58 -8.98 6.99 7.01
N GLY A 59 -8.74 8.28 6.79
CA GLY A 59 -7.82 9.09 7.56
C GLY A 59 -8.39 10.43 7.96
N ALA A 60 -7.90 10.95 9.08
CA ALA A 60 -8.16 12.29 9.55
C ALA A 60 -6.83 12.97 9.92
N LYS A 61 -6.70 14.25 9.56
CA LYS A 61 -5.56 15.10 9.88
C LYS A 61 -6.06 16.39 10.50
N TYR A 62 -5.55 16.71 11.67
CA TYR A 62 -5.83 17.95 12.38
C TYR A 62 -4.61 18.87 12.34
N MET A 63 -4.84 20.15 12.03
CA MET A 63 -3.83 21.20 11.96
C MET A 63 -3.90 22.07 13.22
N LEU A 64 -2.78 22.23 13.92
CA LEU A 64 -2.63 23.16 15.04
C LEU A 64 -1.50 24.15 14.74
N GLY A 65 -1.87 25.27 14.12
CA GLY A 65 -0.92 26.28 13.67
C GLY A 65 0.07 25.70 12.66
N SER A 66 1.35 25.68 13.02
CA SER A 66 2.43 25.11 12.19
C SER A 66 2.60 23.59 12.36
N SER A 67 1.84 22.96 13.24
CA SER A 67 1.95 21.53 13.54
C SER A 67 0.72 20.79 13.05
N TRP A 68 0.84 19.48 12.82
CA TRP A 68 -0.28 18.61 12.51
C TRP A 68 -0.13 17.27 13.20
N PHE A 69 -1.26 16.64 13.48
CA PHE A 69 -1.34 15.24 13.88
C PHE A 69 -2.47 14.57 13.09
N GLY A 70 -2.34 13.27 12.87
CA GLY A 70 -3.31 12.54 12.10
C GLY A 70 -3.30 11.07 12.44
N ALA A 71 -4.41 10.43 12.13
CA ALA A 71 -4.58 9.00 12.25
C ALA A 71 -5.30 8.49 11.00
N ALA A 72 -4.94 7.32 10.53
CA ALA A 72 -5.63 6.64 9.46
C ALA A 72 -5.76 5.16 9.78
N THR A 73 -6.88 4.57 9.40
CA THR A 73 -7.05 3.13 9.36
C THR A 73 -7.05 2.68 7.91
N THR A 74 -6.48 1.51 7.63
CA THR A 74 -6.54 0.86 6.33
C THR A 74 -7.09 -0.54 6.54
N MET A 75 -8.11 -0.91 5.79
CA MET A 75 -8.69 -2.24 5.80
C MET A 75 -8.54 -2.90 4.44
N THR A 76 -8.32 -4.20 4.45
CA THR A 76 -8.32 -5.04 3.25
C THR A 76 -9.75 -5.49 2.95
N ILE A 77 -10.19 -5.31 1.71
CA ILE A 77 -11.51 -5.69 1.22
C ILE A 77 -11.35 -6.94 0.35
N GLY A 78 -11.52 -8.10 0.99
CA GLY A 78 -11.50 -9.43 0.37
C GLY A 78 -12.79 -9.77 -0.35
N ASP A 79 -12.69 -10.80 -1.20
CA ASP A 79 -13.86 -11.47 -1.75
C ASP A 79 -14.42 -12.43 -0.68
N ASP A 80 -15.73 -12.40 -0.47
CA ASP A 80 -16.42 -13.07 0.67
C ASP A 80 -16.77 -14.54 0.35
N GLU A 81 -16.47 -15.00 -0.87
CA GLU A 81 -16.89 -16.31 -1.37
C GLU A 81 -15.93 -17.42 -0.94
N GLN A 82 -16.30 -18.10 0.15
CA GLN A 82 -15.57 -19.25 0.68
C GLN A 82 -15.47 -20.37 -0.38
N PRO A 83 -14.25 -20.77 -0.77
CA PRO A 83 -14.07 -21.94 -1.62
C PRO A 83 -14.61 -23.20 -0.92
N THR A 84 -15.32 -24.05 -1.66
CA THR A 84 -15.98 -25.26 -1.11
C THR A 84 -15.03 -26.25 -0.43
N ASP A 85 -13.72 -26.10 -0.66
CA ASP A 85 -12.67 -27.00 -0.18
C ASP A 85 -11.89 -26.43 1.03
N VAL A 86 -12.29 -25.27 1.56
CA VAL A 86 -11.65 -24.61 2.71
C VAL A 86 -12.60 -24.67 3.92
N SER A 87 -12.09 -25.07 5.08
CA SER A 87 -12.89 -25.13 6.31
C SER A 87 -13.27 -23.72 6.78
N ASP A 88 -14.39 -23.57 7.48
CA ASP A 88 -14.85 -22.27 7.99
C ASP A 88 -13.80 -21.58 8.87
N ALA A 89 -13.03 -22.36 9.64
CA ALA A 89 -11.97 -21.84 10.51
C ALA A 89 -10.77 -21.33 9.71
N ASP A 90 -10.33 -22.07 8.68
CA ASP A 90 -9.24 -21.63 7.81
C ASP A 90 -9.69 -20.44 6.94
N TRP A 91 -10.96 -20.42 6.52
CA TRP A 91 -11.53 -19.33 5.76
C TRP A 91 -11.65 -18.05 6.59
N GLU A 92 -12.10 -18.11 7.84
CA GLU A 92 -12.18 -16.95 8.74
C GLU A 92 -10.78 -16.38 9.04
N GLU A 93 -9.78 -17.24 9.19
CA GLU A 93 -8.38 -16.81 9.36
C GLU A 93 -7.84 -16.12 8.10
N TRP A 94 -8.16 -16.62 6.91
CA TRP A 94 -7.63 -16.07 5.64
C TRP A 94 -8.44 -14.89 5.08
N SER A 95 -9.74 -14.81 5.40
CA SER A 95 -10.68 -13.75 5.00
C SER A 95 -10.84 -12.66 6.05
N GLY A 96 -10.28 -12.86 7.25
CA GLY A 96 -10.30 -11.90 8.33
C GLY A 96 -9.94 -10.50 7.84
N THR A 97 -10.78 -9.51 8.15
CA THR A 97 -10.57 -8.13 7.70
C THR A 97 -9.25 -7.61 8.28
N PHE A 98 -8.18 -7.70 7.49
CA PHE A 98 -6.89 -7.15 7.87
C PHE A 98 -7.04 -5.65 8.02
N TRP A 99 -6.78 -5.16 9.23
CA TRP A 99 -6.83 -3.74 9.55
C TRP A 99 -5.45 -3.28 10.00
N GLY A 100 -5.08 -2.07 9.59
CA GLY A 100 -3.86 -1.40 10.00
C GLY A 100 -4.16 0.00 10.47
N LEU A 101 -3.62 0.37 11.63
CA LEU A 101 -3.70 1.71 12.17
C LEU A 101 -2.40 2.45 11.87
N SER A 102 -2.52 3.68 11.38
CA SER A 102 -1.41 4.58 11.15
C SER A 102 -1.61 5.83 11.99
N LEU A 103 -0.57 6.25 12.70
CA LEU A 103 -0.52 7.50 13.43
C LEU A 103 0.61 8.35 12.86
N GLY A 104 0.36 9.65 12.71
CA GLY A 104 1.34 10.58 12.18
C GLY A 104 1.30 11.91 12.89
N ALA A 105 2.46 12.55 13.00
CA ALA A 105 2.57 13.92 13.43
C ALA A 105 3.67 14.62 12.65
N GLY A 106 3.56 15.94 12.50
CA GLY A 106 4.60 16.71 11.86
C GLY A 106 4.51 18.19 12.18
N VAL A 107 5.58 18.88 11.84
CA VAL A 107 5.71 20.32 11.98
C VAL A 107 6.24 20.91 10.70
N THR A 108 5.75 22.09 10.39
CA THR A 108 6.21 22.91 9.28
C THR A 108 6.93 24.12 9.86
N VAL A 109 8.20 24.28 9.54
CA VAL A 109 9.03 25.38 10.06
C VAL A 109 9.46 26.27 8.89
N PRO A 110 9.10 27.56 8.89
CA PRO A 110 9.63 28.50 7.91
C PRO A 110 11.11 28.79 8.22
N VAL A 111 11.98 28.63 7.23
CA VAL A 111 13.42 28.89 7.33
C VAL A 111 13.80 29.86 6.22
N GLY A 112 13.71 31.16 6.50
CA GLY A 112 13.88 32.20 5.47
C GLY A 112 12.74 32.14 4.46
N ASP A 113 13.09 32.02 3.17
CA ASP A 113 12.12 31.84 2.07
C ASP A 113 11.73 30.36 1.85
N TYR A 114 12.27 29.43 2.66
CA TYR A 114 12.05 27.99 2.52
C TYR A 114 11.05 27.45 3.55
N MET A 115 10.34 26.39 3.18
CA MET A 115 9.47 25.64 4.08
C MET A 115 10.06 24.26 4.34
N MET A 116 10.43 24.00 5.61
CA MET A 116 10.92 22.70 6.05
C MET A 116 9.78 21.93 6.70
N HIS A 117 9.54 20.70 6.23
CA HIS A 117 8.54 19.79 6.79
C HIS A 117 9.24 18.61 7.48
N VAL A 118 8.98 18.43 8.76
CA VAL A 118 9.44 17.27 9.53
C VAL A 118 8.23 16.47 9.96
N SER A 119 8.16 15.20 9.56
CA SER A 119 7.07 14.31 9.92
C SER A 119 7.57 12.95 10.40
N TYR A 120 6.81 12.39 11.33
CA TYR A 120 6.97 11.03 11.81
C TYR A 120 5.65 10.30 11.64
N ALA A 121 5.71 9.10 11.10
CA ALA A 121 4.56 8.22 10.96
C ALA A 121 4.89 6.81 11.46
N MET A 122 3.95 6.19 12.13
CA MET A 122 4.02 4.81 12.58
C MET A 122 2.78 4.09 12.06
N ARG A 123 2.98 2.87 11.56
CA ARG A 123 1.91 1.99 11.11
C ARG A 123 2.01 0.66 11.84
N THR A 124 0.93 0.28 12.50
CA THR A 124 0.74 -1.05 13.07
C THR A 124 -0.27 -1.81 12.20
N ALA A 125 -0.05 -3.10 11.98
CA ALA A 125 -0.95 -3.96 11.23
C ALA A 125 -1.12 -5.27 12.00
N ASN A 126 -2.31 -5.87 11.93
CA ASN A 126 -2.59 -7.08 12.71
C ASN A 126 -1.80 -8.30 12.22
N GLU A 127 -1.23 -8.31 11.01
CA GLU A 127 -0.46 -9.46 10.53
C GLU A 127 0.55 -9.12 9.40
N TYR A 128 1.63 -9.91 9.38
CA TYR A 128 2.76 -10.02 8.43
C TYR A 128 4.04 -9.21 8.64
N PHE A 129 4.07 -8.08 9.36
CA PHE A 129 5.32 -7.36 9.62
C PHE A 129 5.36 -6.76 11.03
N ASP A 130 6.53 -6.85 11.67
CA ASP A 130 6.85 -6.08 12.89
C ASP A 130 6.58 -4.59 12.63
N ASP A 131 6.01 -3.91 13.62
CA ASP A 131 5.63 -2.50 13.59
C ASP A 131 6.59 -1.63 12.75
N HIS A 132 6.07 -0.98 11.71
CA HIS A 132 6.88 -0.15 10.82
C HIS A 132 6.78 1.32 11.24
N SER A 133 7.92 1.96 11.46
CA SER A 133 8.02 3.39 11.71
C SER A 133 8.89 4.06 10.65
N THR A 134 8.43 5.21 10.17
CA THR A 134 9.12 5.99 9.15
C THR A 134 9.25 7.43 9.63
N MET A 135 10.46 7.96 9.56
CA MET A 135 10.73 9.38 9.73
C MET A 135 11.03 9.98 8.37
N GLN A 136 10.35 11.07 8.03
CA GLN A 136 10.55 11.77 6.77
C GLN A 136 10.87 13.25 7.05
N VAL A 137 11.86 13.75 6.32
CA VAL A 137 12.20 15.18 6.28
C VAL A 137 12.12 15.62 4.83
N THR A 138 11.25 16.59 4.54
CA THR A 138 11.06 17.14 3.20
C THR A 138 11.39 18.63 3.21
N PHE A 139 12.06 19.09 2.15
CA PHE A 139 12.33 20.49 1.88
C PHE A 139 11.57 20.89 0.63
N ASP A 140 10.70 21.89 0.74
CA ASP A 140 9.92 22.43 -0.38
C ASP A 140 10.39 23.86 -0.70
N PHE A 141 10.39 24.21 -2.00
CA PHE A 141 10.89 25.48 -2.56
C PHE A 141 9.83 26.26 -3.33
#